data_AF-C9RLD8-F1
#
_entry.id   AF-C9RLD8-F1
#
_cell.length_a   1.000
_cell.length_b   1.000
_cell.length_c   1.000
_cell.angle_alpha   90.00
_cell.angle_beta   90.00
_cell.angle_gamma   90.00
#
_symmetry.space_group_name_H-M   'P 1'
#
loop_
_entity.id
_entity.type
_entity.pdbx_description
1 polymer ?
#
loop_
_entity_poly.entity_id
_entity_poly.type
_entity_poly.pdbx_seq_one_letter_code
_entity_poly.pdbx_strand_id
1 'polypeptide(L)'
;MEEQLQKVLNNVSFNVNAGKQTMDLTVLPHGETTPISFHLNYKLVEKGDETEIFIQNIASDRLWVDEIVKMWLEKSSFNYKIPQDLAGIIKMFLK
;
A
#
# COMPACT_ATOMS: atom_id res chain seq x y z
N MET A 1 3.37 -23.31 1.16
CA MET A 1 3.30 -21.89 1.56
C MET A 1 3.63 -20.97 0.37
N GLU A 2 4.66 -21.31 -0.42
CA GLU A 2 5.04 -20.57 -1.65
C GLU A 2 3.96 -20.55 -2.74
N GLU A 3 3.27 -21.67 -3.01
CA GLU A 3 2.20 -21.71 -4.03
C GLU A 3 0.98 -20.84 -3.70
N GLN A 4 0.62 -20.72 -2.41
CA GLN A 4 -0.47 -19.85 -1.99
C GLN A 4 -0.09 -18.37 -2.11
N LEU A 5 1.16 -18.04 -1.78
CA LEU A 5 1.69 -16.69 -1.94
C LEU A 5 1.76 -16.28 -3.42
N GLN A 6 2.20 -17.18 -4.31
CA GLN A 6 2.21 -16.93 -5.75
C GLN A 6 0.80 -16.72 -6.33
N LYS A 7 -0.20 -17.51 -5.89
CA LYS A 7 -1.60 -17.31 -6.31
C LYS A 7 -2.17 -15.96 -5.85
N VAL A 8 -1.79 -15.49 -4.66
CA VAL A 8 -2.19 -14.17 -4.17
C VAL A 8 -1.51 -13.08 -4.99
N LEU A 9 -0.22 -13.19 -5.27
CA LEU A 9 0.54 -12.18 -6.03
C LEU A 9 0.13 -12.08 -7.50
N ASN A 10 -0.27 -13.17 -8.15
CA ASN A 10 -0.77 -13.14 -9.54
C ASN A 10 -2.06 -12.33 -9.71
N ASN A 11 -2.79 -12.13 -8.63
CA ASN A 11 -4.05 -11.40 -8.62
C ASN A 11 -3.89 -9.97 -8.09
N VAL A 12 -2.65 -9.53 -7.86
CA VAL A 12 -2.34 -8.22 -7.30
C VAL A 12 -1.41 -7.48 -8.24
N SER A 13 -1.81 -6.28 -8.65
CA SER A 13 -0.96 -5.34 -9.36
C SER A 13 -0.84 -4.06 -8.56
N PHE A 14 0.35 -3.48 -8.48
CA PHE A 14 0.55 -2.20 -7.82
C PHE A 14 1.40 -1.27 -8.66
N ASN A 15 1.15 0.02 -8.55
CA ASN A 15 1.92 1.09 -9.15
C ASN A 15 2.24 2.12 -8.07
N VAL A 16 3.50 2.53 -7.97
CA VAL A 16 3.96 3.48 -6.95
C VAL A 16 4.48 4.73 -7.63
N ASN A 17 3.92 5.88 -7.26
CA ASN A 17 4.46 7.18 -7.61
C ASN A 17 5.16 7.77 -6.39
N ALA A 18 6.46 7.51 -6.27
CA ALA A 18 7.26 7.98 -5.15
C ALA A 18 7.30 9.51 -5.05
N GLY A 19 7.37 10.22 -6.18
CA GLY A 19 7.41 11.68 -6.22
C GLY A 19 6.12 12.34 -5.74
N LYS A 20 4.96 11.69 -5.94
CA LYS A 20 3.66 12.15 -5.44
C LYS A 20 3.26 11.50 -4.12
N GLN A 21 4.03 10.53 -3.65
CA GLN A 21 3.73 9.68 -2.48
C GLN A 21 2.35 9.01 -2.57
N THR A 22 2.03 8.48 -3.75
CA THR A 22 0.78 7.75 -4.01
C THR A 22 1.06 6.33 -4.47
N MET A 23 0.13 5.42 -4.19
CA MET A 23 0.17 4.05 -4.67
C MET A 23 -1.22 3.65 -5.18
N ASP A 24 -1.26 3.09 -6.38
CA ASP A 24 -2.45 2.44 -6.91
C ASP A 24 -2.28 0.93 -6.72
N LEU A 25 -3.26 0.27 -6.10
CA LEU A 25 -3.29 -1.17 -5.89
C LEU A 25 -4.56 -1.71 -6.54
N THR A 26 -4.45 -2.77 -7.32
CA THR A 26 -5.59 -3.49 -7.86
C THR A 26 -5.48 -4.95 -7.46
N VAL A 27 -6.55 -5.48 -6.88
CA VAL A 27 -6.62 -6.85 -6.38
C VAL A 27 -7.81 -7.53 -7.04
N LEU A 28 -7.64 -8.75 -7.54
CA LEU A 28 -8.72 -9.64 -7.98
C LEU A 28 -8.89 -10.76 -6.95
N PRO A 29 -9.78 -10.60 -5.94
CA PRO A 29 -10.00 -11.64 -4.95
C PRO A 29 -10.44 -12.95 -5.61
N HIS A 30 -10.08 -14.08 -4.99
CA HIS A 30 -10.53 -15.37 -5.49
C HIS A 30 -12.06 -15.48 -5.41
N GLY A 31 -12.70 -15.83 -6.53
CA GLY A 31 -14.16 -15.90 -6.64
C GLY A 31 -14.84 -14.62 -7.15
N GLU A 32 -14.11 -13.50 -7.24
CA GLU A 32 -14.59 -12.28 -7.89
C GLU A 32 -14.30 -12.32 -9.40
N THR A 33 -15.20 -11.72 -10.18
CA THR A 33 -15.03 -11.60 -11.65
C THR A 33 -14.43 -10.26 -12.06
N THR A 34 -14.47 -9.28 -11.16
CA THR A 34 -14.01 -7.92 -11.39
C THR A 34 -13.00 -7.53 -10.33
N PRO A 35 -11.90 -6.85 -10.69
CA PRO A 35 -10.93 -6.36 -9.72
C PRO A 35 -11.53 -5.30 -8.79
N ILE A 36 -10.84 -5.07 -7.68
CA ILE A 36 -11.08 -3.98 -6.75
C ILE A 36 -9.84 -3.08 -6.82
N SER A 37 -10.05 -1.80 -7.09
CA SER A 37 -8.97 -0.83 -7.15
C SER A 37 -8.95 0.03 -5.89
N PHE A 38 -7.74 0.34 -5.46
CA PHE A 38 -7.45 1.15 -4.29
C PHE A 38 -6.45 2.24 -4.68
N HIS A 39 -6.73 3.46 -4.24
CA HIS A 39 -5.83 4.59 -4.36
C HIS A 39 -5.36 4.99 -2.96
N LEU A 40 -4.07 4.88 -2.70
CA LEU A 40 -3.45 5.15 -1.41
C LEU A 40 -2.61 6.41 -1.49
N ASN A 41 -2.75 7.27 -0.47
CA ASN A 41 -1.81 8.34 -0.18
C ASN A 41 -0.99 7.94 1.04
N TYR A 42 0.33 8.03 0.91
CA TYR A 42 1.24 7.73 2.00
C TYR A 42 2.18 8.91 2.25
N LYS A 43 2.81 8.92 3.41
CA LYS A 43 3.87 9.84 3.75
C LYS A 43 5.09 9.07 4.19
N LEU A 44 6.24 9.47 3.67
CA LEU A 44 7.52 9.02 4.19
C LEU A 44 7.95 9.95 5.33
N VAL A 45 8.26 9.36 6.47
CA VAL A 45 8.73 10.08 7.65
C VAL A 45 10.11 9.54 8.02
N GLU A 46 11.09 10.43 8.05
CA GLU A 46 12.43 10.10 8.54
C GLU A 46 12.51 10.39 10.03
N LYS A 47 12.94 9.41 10.82
CA LYS A 47 13.19 9.53 12.26
C LYS A 47 14.61 9.02 12.54
N GLY A 48 15.58 9.93 12.50
CA GLY A 48 16.99 9.55 12.63
C GLY A 48 17.41 8.60 11.50
N ASP A 49 17.84 7.38 11.87
CA ASP A 49 18.27 6.35 10.92
C ASP A 49 17.12 5.48 10.39
N GLU A 50 15.88 5.81 10.75
CA GLU A 50 14.69 5.04 10.36
C GLU A 50 13.86 5.80 9.34
N THR A 51 13.33 5.07 8.35
CA THR A 51 12.36 5.59 7.40
C THR A 51 11.07 4.81 7.58
N GLU A 52 9.99 5.53 7.87
CA GLU A 52 8.65 4.98 8.09
C GLU A 52 7.71 5.40 6.95
N ILE A 53 6.87 4.48 6.50
CA ILE A 53 5.73 4.76 5.62
C ILE A 53 4.49 4.86 6.49
N PHE A 54 3.83 6.01 6.44
CA PHE A 54 2.55 6.24 7.09
C PHE A 54 1.45 6.34 6.04
N ILE A 55 0.49 5.42 6.06
CA ILE A 55 -0.68 5.52 5.17
C ILE A 55 -1.62 6.57 5.71
N GLN A 56 -1.91 7.60 4.91
CA GLN A 56 -2.77 8.71 5.29
C GLN A 56 -4.21 8.48 4.89
N ASN A 57 -4.42 7.91 3.71
CA ASN A 57 -5.74 7.62 3.19
C ASN A 57 -5.67 6.45 2.20
N ILE A 58 -6.74 5.68 2.14
CA ILE A 58 -6.98 4.65 1.13
C ILE A 58 -8.42 4.85 0.66
N ALA A 59 -8.59 5.02 -0.65
CA ALA A 59 -9.89 5.10 -1.29
C ALA A 59 -10.12 3.89 -2.21
N SER A 60 -11.34 3.38 -2.31
CA SER A 60 -11.71 2.35 -3.28
C SER A 60 -12.83 2.81 -4.21
N ASP A 61 -12.84 2.28 -5.44
CA ASP A 61 -13.92 2.48 -6.41
C ASP A 61 -15.23 1.80 -5.97
N ARG A 62 -15.15 0.77 -5.13
CA ARG A 62 -16.33 0.11 -4.54
C ARG A 62 -16.68 0.76 -3.21
N LEU A 63 -17.86 1.40 -3.15
CA LEU A 63 -18.39 2.07 -1.94
C LEU A 63 -18.31 1.22 -0.67
N TRP A 64 -18.78 -0.02 -0.72
CA TRP A 64 -18.78 -0.90 0.46
C TRP A 64 -17.37 -1.28 0.93
N VAL A 65 -16.39 -1.35 0.01
CA VAL A 65 -14.98 -1.60 0.35
C VAL A 65 -14.37 -0.34 0.97
N ASP A 66 -14.66 0.82 0.37
CA ASP A 66 -14.21 2.13 0.84
C ASP A 66 -14.65 2.39 2.29
N GLU A 67 -15.90 2.06 2.63
CA GLU A 67 -16.43 2.15 3.99
C GLU A 67 -15.67 1.25 4.99
N ILE A 68 -15.43 -0.02 4.62
CA ILE A 68 -14.68 -0.97 5.47
C ILE A 68 -13.25 -0.47 5.71
N VAL A 69 -12.59 0.01 4.66
CA VAL A 69 -11.21 0.49 4.74
C VAL A 69 -11.11 1.75 5.58
N LYS A 70 -12.05 2.70 5.45
CA LYS A 70 -12.12 3.89 6.30
C LYS A 70 -12.28 3.52 7.77
N MET A 71 -13.23 2.64 8.10
CA MET A 71 -13.41 2.14 9.46
C MET A 71 -12.16 1.48 10.03
N TRP A 72 -11.37 0.82 9.17
CA TRP A 72 -10.15 0.16 9.58
C TRP A 72 -9.00 1.16 9.84
N LEU A 73 -8.84 2.16 8.96
CA LEU A 73 -7.87 3.25 9.11
C LEU A 73 -8.14 4.12 10.35
N GLU A 74 -9.41 4.34 10.70
CA GLU A 74 -9.77 5.07 11.93
C GLU A 74 -9.36 4.32 13.20
N LYS A 75 -9.38 2.99 13.15
CA LYS A 75 -9.04 2.13 14.30
C LYS A 75 -7.57 1.75 14.38
N SER A 76 -6.80 1.97 13.33
CA SER A 76 -5.42 1.47 13.23
C SER A 76 -4.54 2.40 12.40
N SER A 77 -3.42 2.81 12.98
CA SER A 77 -2.36 3.50 12.25
C SER A 77 -1.53 2.47 11.49
N PHE A 78 -1.56 2.54 10.15
CA PHE A 78 -0.67 1.75 9.31
C PHE A 78 0.66 2.46 9.19
N ASN A 79 1.56 2.09 10.09
CA ASN A 79 2.95 2.49 10.03
C ASN A 79 3.81 1.28 9.68
N TYR A 80 4.49 1.36 8.54
CA TYR A 80 5.45 0.34 8.13
C TYR A 80 6.86 0.92 8.18
N LYS A 81 7.71 0.34 9.03
CA LYS A 81 9.12 0.67 9.09
C LYS A 81 9.85 0.01 7.92
N ILE A 82 10.49 0.81 7.09
CA ILE A 82 11.31 0.33 5.98
C ILE A 82 12.59 -0.27 6.57
N PRO A 83 12.96 -1.51 6.21
CA PRO A 83 14.25 -2.10 6.53
C PRO A 83 15.40 -1.18 6.08
N GLN A 84 16.41 -0.96 6.95
CA GLN A 84 17.47 0.04 6.71
C GLN A 84 18.32 -0.24 5.47
N ASP A 85 18.50 -1.52 5.13
CA ASP A 85 19.13 -2.00 3.91
C ASP A 85 18.41 -1.55 2.63
N LEU A 86 17.11 -1.28 2.71
CA LEU A 86 16.30 -0.77 1.60
C LEU A 86 16.06 0.74 1.66
N ALA A 87 16.17 1.36 2.84
CA ALA A 87 15.95 2.79 3.03
C ALA A 87 16.90 3.65 2.20
N GLY A 88 18.18 3.23 2.06
CA GLY A 88 19.17 3.93 1.23
C GLY A 88 18.79 3.96 -0.26
N ILE A 89 18.23 2.86 -0.77
CA ILE A 89 17.78 2.74 -2.17
C ILE A 89 16.56 3.63 -2.39
N ILE A 90 15.59 3.60 -1.49
CA ILE A 90 14.36 4.40 -1.60
C ILE A 90 14.66 5.90 -1.59
N LYS A 91 15.64 6.35 -0.78
CA LYS A 91 16.11 7.74 -0.77
C LYS A 91 16.64 8.23 -2.12
N MET A 92 17.16 7.35 -2.98
CA MET A 92 17.65 7.73 -4.30
C MET A 92 16.52 8.03 -5.30
N PHE A 93 15.33 7.48 -5.10
CA PHE A 93 14.16 7.67 -5.97
C PHE A 93 13.24 8.82 -5.55
N LEU A 94 13.57 9.49 -4.44
CA LEU A 94 12.80 10.62 -3.88
C LEU A 94 13.46 11.99 -4.11
N LYS A 95 14.66 12.01 -4.73
CA LYS A 95 15.35 13.23 -5.18
C LYS A 95 15.03 13.52 -6.64
#